data_AF-A0A2M6WKA6-F1
#
_entry.id   AF-A0A2M6WKA6-F1
#
_cell.length_a   1.000
_cell.length_b   1.000
_cell.length_c   1.000
_cell.angle_alpha   90.00
_cell.angle_beta   90.00
_cell.angle_gamma   90.00
#
_symmetry.space_group_name_H-M   'P 1'
#
loop_
_entity.id
_entity.type
_entity.pdbx_description
1 polymer ?
#
loop_
_entity_poly.entity_id
_entity_poly.type
_entity_poly.pdbx_seq_one_letter_code
_entity_poly.pdbx_strand_id
1 'polypeptide(L)'
;MEQKLPEKIKKLVELLGLKDLVIEFNEEERRVSICADEEEWFNKQVPQLVKDFKHIISLMARKTQEEPFFVDINNYRKERERLIIELAKAAAQKVATSKEEVRLPAMNSYERRIVHAELSMRPDIKTESDGEGRQRCVVIKLI
;
A
#
# COMPACT_ATOMS: atom_id res chain seq x y z
N MET A 1 -3.73 -0.73 -36.11
CA MET A 1 -2.47 -0.94 -35.36
C MET A 1 -2.84 -1.02 -33.89
N GLU A 2 -2.54 -2.14 -33.23
CA GLU A 2 -2.75 -2.24 -31.78
C GLU A 2 -1.75 -1.32 -31.06
N GLN A 3 -2.25 -0.39 -30.25
CA GLN A 3 -1.42 0.44 -29.38
C GLN A 3 -0.71 -0.43 -28.34
N LYS A 4 0.56 -0.14 -28.06
CA LYS A 4 1.34 -0.83 -27.02
C LYS A 4 0.68 -0.62 -25.65
N LEU A 5 0.80 -1.59 -24.75
CA LEU A 5 0.19 -1.54 -23.41
C LEU A 5 0.49 -0.23 -22.65
N PRO A 6 1.73 0.31 -22.62
CA PRO A 6 2.03 1.60 -21.97
C PRO A 6 1.22 2.78 -22.51
N GLU A 7 1.03 2.85 -23.84
CA GLU A 7 0.26 3.94 -24.47
C GLU A 7 -1.22 3.91 -24.04
N LYS A 8 -1.78 2.70 -23.92
CA LYS A 8 -3.16 2.53 -23.46
C LYS A 8 -3.31 2.90 -21.98
N ILE A 9 -2.32 2.56 -21.14
CA ILE A 9 -2.29 2.94 -19.73
C ILE A 9 -2.22 4.47 -19.61
N LYS A 10 -1.31 5.10 -20.34
CA LYS A 10 -1.15 6.56 -20.35
C LYS A 10 -2.46 7.27 -20.67
N LYS A 11 -3.14 6.86 -21.75
CA LYS A 11 -4.45 7.40 -22.12
C LYS A 11 -5.50 7.22 -21.03
N LEU A 12 -5.53 6.06 -20.37
CA LEU A 12 -6.50 5.79 -19.31
C LEU A 12 -6.30 6.73 -18.11
N VAL A 13 -5.06 6.98 -17.73
CA VAL A 13 -4.74 7.89 -16.62
C VAL A 13 -5.05 9.34 -17.01
N GLU A 14 -4.73 9.76 -18.24
CA GLU A 14 -5.04 11.10 -18.75
C GLU A 14 -6.55 11.40 -18.77
N LEU A 15 -7.39 10.39 -19.06
CA LEU A 15 -8.85 10.52 -19.05
C LEU A 15 -9.45 10.78 -17.66
N LEU A 16 -8.70 10.57 -16.57
CA LEU A 16 -9.17 10.89 -15.22
C LEU A 16 -9.27 12.39 -14.96
N GLY A 17 -8.57 13.22 -15.74
CA GLY A 17 -8.60 14.68 -15.58
C GLY A 17 -8.00 15.18 -14.26
N LEU A 18 -7.02 14.45 -13.71
CA LEU A 18 -6.32 14.86 -12.49
C LEU A 18 -5.39 16.05 -12.77
N LYS A 19 -5.27 16.95 -11.79
CA LYS A 19 -4.31 18.06 -11.83
C LYS A 19 -2.89 17.56 -11.54
N ASP A 20 -1.89 18.26 -12.08
CA ASP A 20 -0.46 18.02 -11.88
C ASP A 20 -0.04 16.56 -12.12
N LEU A 21 -0.68 15.95 -13.12
CA LEU A 21 -0.47 14.55 -13.47
C LEU A 21 0.90 14.35 -14.14
N VAL A 22 1.76 13.58 -13.48
CA VAL A 22 3.04 13.09 -14.00
C VAL A 22 2.98 11.56 -14.06
N ILE A 23 3.31 11.00 -15.22
CA ILE A 23 3.32 9.55 -15.44
C ILE A 23 4.72 9.14 -15.91
N GLU A 24 5.35 8.25 -15.18
CA GLU A 24 6.66 7.69 -15.51
C GLU A 24 6.55 6.18 -15.72
N PHE A 25 7.15 5.69 -16.81
CA PHE A 25 7.22 4.27 -17.12
C PHE A 25 8.65 3.78 -16.97
N ASN A 26 8.82 2.69 -16.23
CA ASN A 26 10.04 1.91 -16.19
C ASN A 26 9.73 0.53 -16.80
N GLU A 27 10.17 0.32 -18.05
CA GLU A 27 9.90 -0.93 -18.77
C GLU A 27 10.66 -2.12 -18.19
N GLU A 28 11.89 -1.92 -17.68
CA GLU A 28 12.71 -2.98 -17.09
C GLU A 28 12.07 -3.56 -15.82
N GLU A 29 11.60 -2.68 -14.93
CA GLU A 29 10.88 -3.10 -13.72
C GLU A 29 9.39 -3.39 -13.96
N ARG A 30 8.91 -3.19 -15.21
CA ARG A 30 7.49 -3.14 -15.55
C ARG A 30 6.69 -2.28 -14.56
N ARG A 31 7.20 -1.11 -14.19
CA ARG A 31 6.56 -0.19 -13.24
C ARG A 31 5.98 1.01 -13.97
N VAL A 32 4.79 1.44 -13.56
CA VAL A 32 4.24 2.75 -13.88
C VAL A 32 4.04 3.52 -12.59
N SER A 33 4.70 4.67 -12.49
CA SER A 33 4.55 5.61 -11.39
C SER A 33 3.62 6.73 -11.84
N ILE A 34 2.57 6.99 -11.08
CA ILE A 34 1.60 8.05 -11.33
C ILE A 34 1.68 9.01 -10.14
N CYS A 35 2.05 10.25 -10.41
CA CYS A 35 2.01 11.33 -9.44
C CYS A 35 0.91 12.31 -9.85
N ALA A 36 0.05 12.70 -8.92
CA ALA A 36 -1.02 13.67 -9.14
C ALA A 36 -1.23 14.50 -7.87
N ASP A 37 -1.96 15.61 -8.01
CA ASP A 37 -2.27 16.56 -6.94
C ASP A 37 -2.64 15.88 -5.61
N GLU A 38 -2.00 16.31 -4.54
CA GLU A 38 -2.10 15.74 -3.18
C GLU A 38 -3.28 16.31 -2.39
N GLU A 39 -4.37 16.70 -3.06
CA GLU A 39 -5.60 17.11 -2.39
C GLU A 39 -6.09 15.98 -1.43
N GLU A 40 -6.59 16.35 -0.26
CA GLU A 40 -6.87 15.39 0.82
C GLU A 40 -7.93 14.33 0.43
N TRP A 41 -8.90 14.71 -0.41
CA TRP A 41 -9.88 13.76 -0.93
C TRP A 41 -9.23 12.72 -1.84
N PHE A 42 -8.26 13.11 -2.67
CA PHE A 42 -7.57 12.21 -3.59
C PHE A 42 -6.73 11.19 -2.82
N ASN A 43 -5.94 11.66 -1.85
CA ASN A 43 -5.12 10.82 -0.98
C ASN A 43 -5.95 9.74 -0.25
N LYS A 44 -7.20 10.05 0.15
CA LYS A 44 -8.13 9.06 0.73
C LYS A 44 -8.57 7.98 -0.26
N GLN A 45 -8.59 8.29 -1.57
CA GLN A 45 -8.96 7.35 -2.64
C GLN A 45 -7.78 6.55 -3.18
N VAL A 46 -6.53 7.03 -3.01
CA VAL A 46 -5.31 6.39 -3.53
C VAL A 46 -5.26 4.87 -3.25
N PRO A 47 -5.56 4.33 -2.05
CA PRO A 47 -5.57 2.88 -1.81
C PRO A 47 -6.49 2.11 -2.76
N GLN A 48 -7.68 2.66 -3.01
CA GLN A 48 -8.69 2.06 -3.87
C GLN A 48 -8.29 2.22 -5.35
N LEU A 49 -7.78 3.40 -5.73
CA LEU A 49 -7.27 3.66 -7.07
C LEU A 49 -6.13 2.70 -7.44
N VAL A 50 -5.12 2.52 -6.58
CA VAL A 50 -4.02 1.56 -6.85
C VAL A 50 -4.57 0.16 -7.13
N LYS A 51 -5.57 -0.27 -6.37
CA LYS A 51 -6.21 -1.59 -6.55
C LYS A 51 -6.97 -1.68 -7.89
N ASP A 52 -7.73 -0.65 -8.22
CA ASP A 52 -8.54 -0.61 -9.45
C ASP A 52 -7.66 -0.52 -10.69
N PHE A 53 -6.65 0.34 -10.67
CA PHE A 53 -5.65 0.44 -11.74
C PHE A 53 -4.91 -0.87 -11.95
N LYS A 54 -4.45 -1.51 -10.87
CA LYS A 54 -3.83 -2.84 -10.93
C LYS A 54 -4.75 -3.85 -11.61
N HIS A 55 -6.05 -3.84 -11.28
CA HIS A 55 -7.02 -4.75 -11.88
C HIS A 55 -7.18 -4.49 -13.39
N ILE A 56 -7.42 -3.24 -13.78
CA ILE A 56 -7.61 -2.85 -15.18
C ILE A 56 -6.37 -3.17 -16.01
N ILE A 57 -5.18 -2.82 -15.52
CA ILE A 57 -3.91 -3.12 -16.22
C ILE A 57 -3.71 -4.61 -16.37
N SER A 58 -4.05 -5.41 -15.35
CA SER A 58 -3.99 -6.87 -15.43
C SER A 58 -4.92 -7.42 -16.52
N LEU A 59 -6.11 -6.84 -16.70
CA LEU A 59 -7.02 -7.24 -17.78
C LEU A 59 -6.50 -6.84 -19.15
N MET A 60 -5.91 -5.64 -19.28
CA MET A 60 -5.33 -5.16 -20.53
C MET A 60 -4.13 -6.02 -20.95
N ALA A 61 -3.26 -6.37 -20.01
CA ALA A 61 -2.09 -7.21 -20.22
C ALA A 61 -2.48 -8.63 -20.67
N ARG A 62 -3.50 -9.22 -20.03
CA ARG A 62 -4.06 -10.51 -20.46
C ARG A 62 -4.56 -10.49 -21.90
N LYS A 63 -5.21 -9.39 -22.31
CA LYS A 63 -5.72 -9.24 -23.68
C LYS A 63 -4.60 -9.12 -24.71
N THR A 64 -3.46 -8.52 -24.34
CA THR A 64 -2.30 -8.36 -25.24
C THR A 64 -1.25 -9.47 -25.08
N GLN A 65 -1.51 -10.48 -24.25
CA GLN A 65 -0.55 -11.55 -23.90
C GLN A 65 0.78 -11.01 -23.36
N GLU A 66 0.71 -9.90 -22.63
CA GLU A 66 1.84 -9.28 -21.94
C GLU A 66 1.73 -9.50 -20.43
N GLU A 67 2.85 -9.36 -19.73
CA GLU A 67 2.83 -9.28 -18.27
C GLU A 67 2.19 -7.94 -17.80
N PRO A 68 1.57 -7.86 -16.63
CA PRO A 68 1.03 -6.58 -16.15
C PRO A 68 2.16 -5.62 -15.74
N PHE A 69 1.88 -4.31 -15.79
CA PHE A 69 2.71 -3.32 -15.12
C PHE A 69 2.29 -3.20 -13.65
N PHE A 70 3.26 -3.03 -12.76
CA PHE A 70 3.04 -2.64 -11.37
C PHE A 70 2.73 -1.13 -11.31
N VAL A 71 1.59 -0.78 -10.72
CA VAL A 71 1.18 0.61 -10.49
C VAL A 71 1.62 1.05 -9.10
N ASP A 72 2.27 2.22 -9.06
CA ASP A 72 2.45 3.00 -7.84
C ASP A 72 1.84 4.39 -8.06
N ILE A 73 1.04 4.85 -7.10
CA ILE A 73 0.37 6.16 -7.16
C ILE A 73 0.85 6.97 -5.96
N ASN A 74 1.42 8.15 -6.17
CA ASN A 74 1.94 9.04 -5.14
C ASN A 74 2.84 8.32 -4.11
N ASN A 75 3.68 7.37 -4.56
CA ASN A 75 4.52 6.52 -3.69
C ASN A 75 3.75 5.82 -2.55
N TYR A 76 2.46 5.54 -2.76
CA TYR A 76 1.53 5.07 -1.75
C TYR A 76 2.07 3.88 -0.96
N ARG A 77 2.69 2.91 -1.65
CA ARG A 77 3.19 1.71 -0.98
C ARG A 77 4.25 2.07 0.05
N LYS A 78 5.22 2.90 -0.31
CA LYS A 78 6.31 3.30 0.58
C LYS A 78 5.79 4.12 1.76
N GLU A 79 4.89 5.06 1.49
CA GLU A 79 4.31 5.90 2.55
C GLU A 79 3.43 5.07 3.50
N ARG A 80 2.66 4.11 2.96
CA ARG A 80 1.86 3.20 3.77
C ARG A 80 2.72 2.34 4.69
N GLU A 81 3.84 1.82 4.20
CA GLU A 81 4.79 1.05 5.01
C GLU A 81 5.36 1.89 6.15
N ARG A 82 5.76 3.13 5.86
CA ARG A 82 6.22 4.09 6.86
C ARG A 82 5.17 4.34 7.96
N LEU A 83 3.93 4.62 7.58
CA LEU A 83 2.84 4.86 8.54
C LEU A 83 2.56 3.65 9.44
N ILE A 84 2.66 2.43 8.90
CA ILE A 84 2.50 1.20 9.68
C ILE A 84 3.65 1.04 10.69
N ILE A 85 4.87 1.36 10.32
CA ILE A 85 6.04 1.34 11.21
C ILE A 85 5.88 2.38 12.34
N GLU A 86 5.48 3.61 12.00
CA GLU A 86 5.24 4.67 12.99
C GLU A 86 4.14 4.29 13.97
N LEU A 87 3.03 3.72 13.47
CA LEU A 87 1.94 3.21 14.28
C LEU A 87 2.40 2.08 15.22
N ALA A 88 3.19 1.13 14.73
CA ALA A 88 3.73 0.04 15.53
C ALA A 88 4.61 0.54 16.67
N LYS A 89 5.50 1.51 16.40
CA LYS A 89 6.38 2.13 17.39
C LYS A 89 5.59 2.87 18.46
N ALA A 90 4.61 3.68 18.05
CA ALA A 90 3.75 4.42 18.97
C ALA A 90 2.96 3.47 19.88
N ALA A 91 2.40 2.40 19.32
CA ALA A 91 1.66 1.39 20.09
C ALA A 91 2.58 0.64 21.07
N ALA A 92 3.77 0.22 20.65
CA ALA A 92 4.75 -0.42 21.53
C ALA A 92 5.17 0.50 22.70
N GLN A 93 5.39 1.78 22.43
CA GLN A 93 5.72 2.75 23.48
C GLN A 93 4.55 2.94 24.47
N LYS A 94 3.31 2.98 23.96
CA LYS A 94 2.12 3.05 24.79
C LYS A 94 2.02 1.82 25.71
N VAL A 95 2.15 0.62 25.16
CA VAL A 95 2.14 -0.65 25.90
C VAL A 95 3.21 -0.68 26.99
N ALA A 96 4.44 -0.25 26.68
CA ALA A 96 5.54 -0.20 27.65
C ALA A 96 5.25 0.75 28.83
N THR A 97 4.46 1.80 28.60
CA THR A 97 4.15 2.81 29.62
C THR A 97 2.88 2.47 30.41
N SER A 98 1.79 2.09 29.72
CA SER A 98 0.50 1.79 30.37
C SER A 98 0.43 0.38 30.95
N LYS A 99 1.27 -0.53 30.46
CA LYS A 99 1.23 -1.98 30.73
C LYS A 99 -0.06 -2.67 30.25
N GLU A 100 -0.83 -2.00 29.43
CA GLU A 100 -2.04 -2.54 28.81
C GLU A 100 -1.74 -2.93 27.36
N GLU A 101 -2.34 -4.02 26.89
CA GLU A 101 -2.22 -4.42 25.49
C GLU A 101 -2.89 -3.42 24.55
N VAL A 102 -2.36 -3.30 23.33
CA VAL A 102 -2.91 -2.44 22.27
C VAL A 102 -3.22 -3.27 21.04
N ARG A 103 -4.46 -3.16 20.57
CA ARG A 103 -4.92 -3.71 19.29
C ARG A 103 -4.74 -2.67 18.19
N LEU A 104 -3.98 -3.00 17.15
CA LEU A 104 -3.87 -2.16 15.97
C LEU A 104 -5.13 -2.27 15.08
N PRO A 105 -5.39 -1.30 14.19
CA PRO A 105 -6.41 -1.43 13.16
C PRO A 105 -6.22 -2.71 12.32
N ALA A 106 -7.31 -3.26 11.80
CA ALA A 106 -7.25 -4.42 10.92
C ALA A 106 -6.41 -4.12 9.67
N MET A 107 -5.57 -5.08 9.30
CA MET A 107 -4.56 -4.87 8.26
C MET A 107 -4.23 -6.19 7.54
N ASN A 108 -3.77 -6.10 6.30
CA ASN A 108 -3.49 -7.28 5.49
C ASN A 108 -2.24 -8.04 6.00
N SER A 109 -2.01 -9.27 5.51
CA SER A 109 -0.89 -10.11 5.96
C SER A 109 0.49 -9.47 5.79
N TYR A 110 0.67 -8.65 4.75
CA TYR A 110 1.93 -7.95 4.51
C TYR A 110 2.17 -6.84 5.54
N GLU A 111 1.14 -6.04 5.84
CA GLU A 111 1.19 -5.01 6.88
C GLU A 111 1.46 -5.62 8.27
N ARG A 112 0.78 -6.73 8.61
CA ARG A 112 1.04 -7.44 9.88
C ARG A 112 2.50 -7.90 9.98
N ARG A 113 3.05 -8.42 8.89
CA ARG A 113 4.46 -8.84 8.85
C ARG A 113 5.42 -7.68 9.10
N ILE A 114 5.13 -6.49 8.58
CA ILE A 114 5.93 -5.28 8.86
C ILE A 114 5.93 -4.97 10.35
N VAL A 115 4.75 -4.99 11.00
CA VAL A 115 4.64 -4.75 12.45
C VAL A 115 5.44 -5.79 13.24
N HIS A 116 5.28 -7.07 12.93
CA HIS A 116 6.02 -8.15 13.60
C HIS A 116 7.53 -8.01 13.40
N ALA A 117 7.99 -7.70 12.19
CA ALA A 117 9.40 -7.51 11.90
C ALA A 117 9.98 -6.30 12.65
N GLU A 118 9.29 -5.16 12.61
CA GLU A 118 9.73 -3.92 13.26
C GLU A 118 9.87 -4.10 14.78
N LEU A 119 8.89 -4.76 15.41
CA LEU A 119 8.86 -4.94 16.86
C LEU A 119 9.64 -6.18 17.33
N SER A 120 10.14 -7.03 16.43
CA SER A 120 10.88 -8.25 16.79
C SER A 120 12.17 -7.97 17.56
N MET A 121 12.76 -6.79 17.40
CA MET A 121 14.00 -6.38 18.07
C MET A 121 13.76 -5.79 19.48
N ARG A 122 12.49 -5.62 19.89
CA ARG A 122 12.15 -5.09 21.22
C ARG A 122 12.01 -6.22 22.24
N PRO A 123 12.94 -6.38 23.20
CA PRO A 123 12.91 -7.49 24.14
C PRO A 123 11.83 -7.36 25.22
N ASP A 124 11.20 -6.20 25.34
CA ASP A 124 10.11 -5.90 26.28
C ASP A 124 8.72 -6.16 25.68
N ILE A 125 8.62 -6.41 24.37
CA ILE A 125 7.35 -6.44 23.64
C ILE A 125 7.15 -7.78 22.93
N LYS A 126 5.91 -8.29 23.01
CA LYS A 126 5.43 -9.42 22.22
C LYS A 126 4.33 -8.95 21.26
N THR A 127 4.31 -9.56 20.08
CA THR A 127 3.30 -9.29 19.05
C THR A 127 2.60 -10.57 18.63
N GLU A 128 1.30 -10.49 18.36
CA GLU A 128 0.48 -11.64 17.95
C GLU A 128 -0.58 -11.18 16.95
N SER A 129 -0.82 -11.98 15.91
CA SER A 129 -1.90 -11.70 14.98
C SER A 129 -3.21 -12.31 15.49
N ASP A 130 -4.20 -11.46 15.80
CA ASP A 130 -5.51 -11.87 16.33
C ASP A 130 -6.65 -11.57 15.32
N GLY A 131 -7.71 -12.38 15.36
CA GLY A 131 -8.88 -12.27 14.49
C GLY A 131 -8.76 -12.98 13.12
N GLU A 132 -9.81 -12.84 12.30
CA GLU A 132 -9.97 -13.56 11.03
C GLU A 132 -10.36 -12.65 9.86
N GLY A 133 -9.95 -13.05 8.66
CA GLY A 133 -10.28 -12.37 7.41
C GLY A 133 -9.98 -10.87 7.45
N ARG A 134 -11.03 -10.06 7.24
CA ARG A 134 -10.93 -8.59 7.21
C ARG A 134 -10.77 -7.94 8.58
N GLN A 135 -11.04 -8.66 9.67
CA GLN A 135 -10.93 -8.17 11.04
C GLN A 135 -9.57 -8.52 11.66
N ARG A 136 -8.70 -9.21 10.92
CA ARG A 136 -7.42 -9.66 11.44
C ARG A 136 -6.47 -8.48 11.67
N CYS A 137 -5.89 -8.40 12.86
CA CYS A 137 -5.04 -7.31 13.31
C CYS A 137 -3.80 -7.85 14.05
N VAL A 138 -2.92 -6.94 14.50
CA VAL A 138 -1.82 -7.27 15.42
C VAL A 138 -2.14 -6.71 16.81
N VAL A 139 -1.99 -7.56 17.81
CA VAL A 139 -2.03 -7.23 19.23
C VAL A 139 -0.60 -7.10 19.71
N ILE A 140 -0.32 -6.02 20.43
CA ILE A 140 0.98 -5.71 21.01
C ILE A 140 0.82 -5.72 22.54
N LYS A 141 1.66 -6.48 23.23
CA LYS A 141 1.63 -6.64 24.69
C LYS A 141 3.03 -6.70 25.29
N LEU A 142 3.14 -6.41 26.58
CA LEU A 142 4.39 -6.64 27.33
C LEU A 142 4.68 -8.14 27.44
N ILE A 143 5.97 -8.47 27.53
CA ILE A 143 6.45 -9.81 27.89
C ILE A 143 6.33 -10.03 29.40
#